data_AF-A0A497KKE3-F1
#
_entry.id   AF-A0A497KKE3-F1
#
_cell.length_a   1.000
_cell.length_b   1.000
_cell.length_c   1.000
_cell.angle_alpha   90.00
_cell.angle_beta   90.00
_cell.angle_gamma   90.00
#
_symmetry.space_group_name_H-M   'P 1'
#
loop_
_entity.id
_entity.type
_entity.pdbx_description
1 polymer ?
#
loop_
_entity_poly.entity_id
_entity_poly.type
_entity_poly.pdbx_seq_one_letter_code
_entity_poly.pdbx_strand_id
1 'polypeptide(L)'
;MRITPAILNGTVKAPPSKSMTHRLLITSALADGVSLLENPLQSQDTIATAEALRSLGASIRETHTGWGIMGGTIYQPDSVLDCHESGTTMRLLTGVSSII
;
A
#
# COMPACT_ATOMS: atom_id res chain seq x y z
N MET A 1 -18.90 -1.62 -28.06
CA MET A 1 -19.08 -0.33 -27.36
C MET A 1 -18.68 0.79 -28.31
N ARG A 2 -19.52 1.80 -28.52
CA ARG A 2 -19.21 2.96 -29.37
C ARG A 2 -19.06 4.19 -28.47
N ILE A 3 -17.87 4.79 -28.44
CA ILE A 3 -17.63 6.03 -27.68
C ILE A 3 -17.89 7.21 -28.62
N THR A 4 -18.71 8.17 -28.18
CA THR A 4 -19.01 9.41 -28.92
C THR A 4 -18.52 10.60 -28.10
N PRO A 5 -17.59 11.43 -28.62
CA PRO A 5 -17.06 12.58 -27.87
C PRO A 5 -18.13 13.62 -27.53
N ALA A 6 -18.01 14.27 -26.38
CA ALA A 6 -18.83 15.39 -25.94
C ALA A 6 -18.01 16.34 -25.05
N ILE A 7 -18.43 17.59 -24.92
CA ILE A 7 -17.84 18.53 -23.95
C ILE A 7 -18.36 18.14 -22.56
N LEU A 8 -17.44 17.89 -21.62
CA LEU A 8 -17.75 17.56 -20.24
C LEU A 8 -17.68 18.82 -19.35
N ASN A 9 -18.60 18.92 -18.38
CA ASN A 9 -18.60 19.97 -17.36
C ASN A 9 -19.03 19.36 -16.01
N GLY A 10 -18.42 19.81 -14.91
CA GLY A 10 -18.73 19.39 -13.54
C GLY A 10 -17.48 19.28 -12.67
N THR A 11 -17.67 18.80 -11.44
CA THR A 11 -16.60 18.57 -10.46
C THR A 11 -16.58 17.10 -10.07
N VAL A 12 -15.40 16.51 -9.99
CA VAL A 12 -15.20 15.15 -9.48
C VAL A 12 -14.17 15.18 -8.35
N LYS A 13 -14.33 14.28 -7.38
CA LYS A 13 -13.30 14.04 -6.37
C LYS A 13 -12.30 13.03 -6.93
N ALA A 14 -11.04 13.43 -7.04
CA ALA A 14 -9.99 12.50 -7.42
C ALA A 14 -9.85 11.38 -6.37
N PRO A 15 -9.56 10.14 -6.80
CA PRO A 15 -9.24 9.07 -5.87
C PRO A 15 -7.94 9.40 -5.11
N PRO A 16 -7.70 8.77 -3.95
CA PRO A 16 -6.44 8.91 -3.24
C PRO A 16 -5.25 8.48 -4.09
N SER A 17 -4.07 9.03 -3.79
CA SER A 17 -2.85 8.74 -4.56
C SER A 17 -2.33 7.32 -4.26
N LYS A 18 -2.31 6.47 -5.30
CA LYS A 18 -1.73 5.12 -5.23
C LYS A 18 -0.29 5.13 -4.72
N SER A 19 0.55 6.00 -5.29
CA SER A 19 1.96 6.08 -4.94
C SER A 19 2.19 6.59 -3.51
N MET A 20 1.30 7.45 -2.99
CA MET A 20 1.35 7.84 -1.58
C MET A 20 0.93 6.68 -0.68
N THR A 21 -0.12 5.93 -1.04
CA THR A 21 -0.55 4.77 -0.26
C THR A 21 0.58 3.73 -0.14
N HIS A 22 1.32 3.42 -1.20
CA HIS A 22 2.49 2.54 -1.13
C HIS A 22 3.54 3.05 -0.12
N ARG A 23 3.95 4.31 -0.26
CA ARG A 23 5.00 4.89 0.57
C ARG A 23 4.59 4.95 2.03
N LEU A 24 3.35 5.39 2.30
CA LEU A 24 2.81 5.49 3.65
C LEU A 24 2.71 4.11 4.32
N LEU A 25 2.26 3.08 3.60
CA LEU A 25 2.26 1.70 4.10
C LEU A 25 3.66 1.26 4.54
N ILE A 26 4.65 1.45 3.67
CA ILE A 26 6.03 1.03 3.93
C ILE A 26 6.63 1.82 5.09
N THR A 27 6.51 3.16 5.08
CA THR A 27 7.05 3.99 6.17
C THR A 27 6.38 3.68 7.49
N SER A 28 5.07 3.42 7.50
CA SER A 28 4.35 3.05 8.72
C SER A 28 4.72 1.67 9.23
N ALA A 29 5.05 0.73 8.36
CA ALA A 29 5.53 -0.59 8.76
C ALA A 29 6.94 -0.54 9.37
N LEU A 30 7.80 0.37 8.88
CA LEU A 30 9.17 0.55 9.36
C LEU A 30 9.30 1.49 10.56
N ALA A 31 8.27 2.29 10.85
CA ALA A 31 8.26 3.20 11.98
C ALA A 31 7.88 2.47 13.27
N ASP A 32 8.52 2.83 14.38
CA ASP A 32 8.14 2.33 15.70
C ASP A 32 6.76 2.88 16.12
N GLY A 33 5.89 1.98 16.60
CA GLY A 33 4.58 2.33 17.14
C GLY A 33 3.43 2.14 16.16
N VAL A 34 2.38 2.96 16.32
CA VAL A 34 1.11 2.81 15.59
C VAL A 34 0.88 4.00 14.66
N SER A 35 0.65 3.70 13.38
CA SER A 35 0.21 4.66 12.36
C SER A 35 -1.23 4.41 11.95
N LEU A 36 -1.96 5.49 11.66
CA LEU A 36 -3.28 5.42 11.04
C LEU A 36 -3.20 6.00 9.62
N LEU A 37 -3.51 5.18 8.63
CA LEU A 37 -3.64 5.57 7.23
C LEU A 37 -5.11 5.78 6.91
N GLU A 38 -5.52 7.05 6.82
CA GLU A 38 -6.89 7.43 6.49
C GLU A 38 -7.09 7.58 4.98
N ASN A 39 -8.21 7.07 4.48
CA ASN A 39 -8.62 7.10 3.09
C ASN A 39 -7.50 6.67 2.10
N PRO A 40 -6.82 5.53 2.32
CA PRO A 40 -5.84 5.02 1.38
C PRO A 40 -6.53 4.57 0.08
N LEU A 41 -5.81 4.57 -1.05
CA LEU A 41 -6.32 3.94 -2.25
C LEU A 41 -6.24 2.42 -2.08
N GLN A 42 -7.37 1.73 -2.01
CA GLN A 42 -7.43 0.27 -1.99
C GLN A 42 -7.50 -0.26 -3.43
N SER A 43 -6.35 -0.58 -3.98
CA SER A 43 -6.18 -1.18 -5.31
C SER A 43 -5.40 -2.47 -5.16
N GLN A 44 -5.42 -3.34 -6.17
CA GLN A 44 -4.63 -4.58 -6.14
C GLN A 44 -3.15 -4.31 -5.82
N ASP A 45 -2.58 -3.23 -6.38
CA ASP A 45 -1.20 -2.85 -6.14
C ASP A 45 -0.90 -2.54 -4.66
N THR A 46 -1.76 -1.73 -4.04
CA THR A 46 -1.57 -1.27 -2.65
C THR A 46 -1.94 -2.35 -1.64
N ILE A 47 -2.88 -3.23 -2.00
CA ILE A 47 -3.17 -4.45 -1.25
C ILE A 47 -1.96 -5.39 -1.27
N ALA A 48 -1.34 -5.61 -2.43
CA ALA A 48 -0.12 -6.42 -2.55
C ALA A 48 1.02 -5.88 -1.67
N THR A 49 1.17 -4.54 -1.58
CA THR A 49 2.12 -3.94 -0.62
C THR A 49 1.75 -4.26 0.82
N ALA A 50 0.49 -4.11 1.21
CA ALA A 50 0.06 -4.40 2.57
C ALA A 50 0.25 -5.88 2.94
N GLU A 51 -0.04 -6.81 2.02
CA GLU A 51 0.15 -8.25 2.23
C GLU A 51 1.64 -8.62 2.37
N ALA A 52 2.49 -8.10 1.48
CA ALA A 52 3.92 -8.34 1.60
C ALA A 52 4.51 -7.76 2.90
N LEU A 53 4.04 -6.59 3.35
CA LEU A 53 4.43 -6.03 4.65
C LEU A 53 3.94 -6.87 5.83
N ARG A 54 2.76 -7.50 5.74
CA ARG A 54 2.30 -8.48 6.74
C ARG A 54 3.22 -9.70 6.79
N SER A 55 3.65 -10.22 5.64
CA SER A 55 4.62 -11.32 5.59
C SER A 55 5.98 -10.94 6.17
N LEU A 56 6.34 -9.65 6.12
CA LEU A 56 7.54 -9.10 6.76
C LEU A 56 7.35 -8.80 8.26
N GLY A 57 6.19 -9.10 8.84
CA GLY A 57 5.91 -9.00 10.28
C GLY A 57 5.09 -7.77 10.71
N ALA A 58 4.73 -6.86 9.81
CA ALA A 58 3.91 -5.69 10.17
C ALA A 58 2.45 -6.10 10.45
N SER A 59 1.86 -5.60 11.55
CA SER A 59 0.44 -5.82 11.83
C SER A 59 -0.40 -4.73 11.17
N ILE A 60 -1.01 -5.06 10.03
CA ILE A 60 -1.87 -4.15 9.26
C ILE A 60 -3.33 -4.62 9.37
N ARG A 61 -4.19 -3.80 10.00
CA ARG A 61 -5.61 -4.09 10.23
C ARG A 61 -6.50 -3.03 9.58
N GLU A 62 -7.67 -3.44 9.10
CA GLU A 62 -8.68 -2.52 8.59
C GLU A 62 -9.32 -1.72 9.74
N THR A 63 -9.61 -0.45 9.44
CA THR A 63 -10.33 0.47 10.33
C THR A 63 -11.53 1.04 9.58
N HIS A 64 -12.35 1.82 10.28
CA HIS A 64 -13.49 2.52 9.69
C HIS A 64 -13.12 3.48 8.55
N THR A 65 -11.90 4.02 8.54
CA THR A 65 -11.44 5.02 7.55
C THR A 65 -10.29 4.54 6.68
N GLY A 66 -9.72 3.36 6.92
CA GLY A 66 -8.57 2.87 6.17
C GLY A 66 -7.82 1.74 6.88
N TRP A 67 -6.55 1.97 7.22
CA TRP A 67 -5.70 0.95 7.83
C TRP A 67 -4.98 1.46 9.08
N GLY A 68 -4.95 0.62 10.12
CA GLY A 68 -4.10 0.77 11.28
C GLY A 68 -2.88 -0.14 11.12
N ILE A 69 -1.69 0.45 11.24
CA ILE A 69 -0.42 -0.25 11.07
C ILE A 69 0.35 -0.15 12.38
N MET A 70 0.65 -1.30 12.97
CA MET A 70 1.66 -1.40 14.02
C MET A 70 2.96 -1.84 13.36
N GLY A 71 3.90 -0.89 13.28
CA GLY A 71 5.21 -1.07 12.67
C GLY A 71 6.30 -1.36 13.71
N GLY A 72 7.54 -1.41 13.22
CA GLY A 72 8.74 -1.60 14.02
C GLY A 72 9.74 -2.46 13.26
N THR A 73 10.30 -3.45 13.95
CA THR A 73 11.22 -4.40 13.32
C THR A 73 10.48 -5.29 12.32
N ILE A 74 11.03 -5.36 11.11
CA ILE A 74 10.62 -6.33 10.09
C ILE A 74 11.56 -7.53 10.08
N TYR A 75 11.08 -8.65 9.57
CA TYR A 75 11.78 -9.94 9.62
C TYR A 75 11.87 -10.56 8.24
N GLN A 76 12.85 -11.46 8.07
CA GLN A 76 12.90 -12.33 6.90
C GLN A 76 11.61 -13.15 6.80
N PRO A 77 10.89 -13.09 5.66
CA PRO A 77 9.65 -13.83 5.52
C PRO A 77 9.94 -15.32 5.28
N ASP A 78 9.08 -16.20 5.81
CA ASP A 78 9.17 -17.65 5.58
C ASP A 78 8.73 -18.07 4.17
N SER A 79 8.12 -17.15 3.41
CA SER A 79 7.59 -17.39 2.08
C SER A 79 7.97 -16.29 1.10
N VAL A 80 7.79 -16.58 -0.20
CA VAL A 80 8.00 -15.62 -1.27
C VAL A 80 7.02 -14.45 -1.12
N LEU A 81 7.53 -13.22 -1.20
CA LEU A 81 6.70 -12.03 -1.26
C LEU A 81 6.09 -11.88 -2.65
N ASP A 82 4.81 -12.22 -2.79
CA ASP A 82 4.07 -12.00 -4.02
C ASP A 82 3.73 -10.51 -4.19
N CYS A 83 4.36 -9.87 -5.16
CA CYS A 83 4.12 -8.46 -5.47
C CYS A 83 2.99 -8.28 -6.50
N HIS A 84 2.43 -9.36 -7.03
CA HIS A 84 1.51 -9.39 -8.16
C HIS A 84 2.01 -8.52 -9.33
N GLU A 85 1.11 -7.83 -10.03
CA GLU A 85 1.43 -6.91 -11.13
C GLU A 85 1.94 -5.54 -10.65
N SER A 86 2.21 -5.37 -9.35
CA SER A 86 2.68 -4.10 -8.80
C SER A 86 4.20 -3.97 -8.88
N GLY A 87 4.66 -3.41 -10.00
CA GLY A 87 6.06 -3.02 -10.15
C GLY A 87 6.53 -1.96 -9.14
N THR A 88 5.62 -1.22 -8.49
CA THR A 88 5.96 -0.30 -7.40
C THR A 88 6.23 -1.07 -6.11
N THR A 89 5.37 -2.04 -5.78
CA THR A 89 5.57 -2.95 -4.63
C THR A 89 6.92 -3.63 -4.74
N MET A 90 7.18 -4.30 -5.88
CA MET A 90 8.42 -5.05 -6.10
C MET A 90 9.67 -4.19 -5.91
N ARG A 91 9.75 -3.02 -6.56
CA ARG A 91 10.95 -2.17 -6.51
C ARG A 91 11.20 -1.58 -5.13
N LEU A 92 10.14 -1.12 -4.45
CA LEU A 92 10.29 -0.54 -3.12
C LEU A 92 10.63 -1.60 -2.09
N LEU A 93 9.93 -2.75 -2.13
CA LEU A 93 10.20 -3.84 -1.20
C LEU A 93 11.57 -4.48 -1.43
N THR A 94 12.10 -4.48 -2.65
CA THR A 94 13.50 -4.90 -2.89
C THR A 94 14.48 -4.09 -2.01
N GLY A 95 14.26 -2.78 -1.87
CA GLY A 95 15.07 -1.94 -0.98
C GLY A 95 14.78 -2.20 0.51
N VAL A 96 13.52 -2.44 0.87
CA VAL A 96 13.14 -2.81 2.25
C VAL A 96 13.74 -4.16 2.65
N SER A 97 13.82 -5.11 1.73
CA SER A 97 14.41 -6.43 1.98
C SER A 97 15.93 -6.39 2.18
N SER A 98 16.62 -5.27 1.92
CA SER A 98 18.06 -5.17 2.14
C SER A 98 18.44 -4.81 3.59
N ILE A 99 17.45 -4.55 4.45
CA ILE A 99 17.68 -4.18 5.86
C ILE A 99 17.27 -5.29 6.84
N ILE A 100 17.00 -6.49 6.32
CA ILE A 100 16.65 -7.71 7.08
C ILE A 100 17.62 -8.84 6.77
#